data_AF-A0A3P6E9D9-F1
#
_entry.id   AF-A0A3P6E9D9-F1
#
_cell.length_a   1.000
_cell.length_b   1.000
_cell.length_c   1.000
_cell.angle_alpha   90.00
_cell.angle_beta   90.00
_cell.angle_gamma   90.00
#
_symmetry.space_group_name_H-M   'P 1'
#
loop_
_entity.id
_entity.type
_entity.pdbx_description
1 polymer ?
#
loop_
_entity_poly.entity_id
_entity_poly.type
_entity_poly.pdbx_seq_one_letter_code
_entity_poly.pdbx_strand_id
1 'polypeptide(L)'
;MCTLEKRGQLFLLKLAGDGEHRLNPTLLDSITSAITQIRSDPSSSQSVLITTSHGKFFSNGYDLALAESDPSLRVVMDSKLRSLVADLISLPMPTIAAVTGHASAAGLVLAMSHDYVLMRRDRGFLYMSELDIELVIPPWFAAMIRMKIGSPAARRDVMLTAEKVTAERGLEMGIVDSSYGSAAETVEGAVKLGEELVRRGVDGHVYGGMREALLKQVLHTIGSNESASNRMRNSGSKLYYVLKNSVIGETVIKHLKKEQEDNAENFKFCTGFGGIGGILRYQLDMNAFDEDLDVYDDESD
;
A
#
# COMPACT_ATOMS: atom_id res chain seq x y z
N MET A 1 -0.33 8.36 13.02
CA MET A 1 -0.96 9.55 12.40
C MET A 1 0.08 10.27 11.55
N CYS A 2 -0.31 11.12 10.61
CA CYS A 2 0.65 11.97 9.86
C CYS A 2 0.31 13.45 10.01
N THR A 3 1.27 14.31 9.68
CA THR A 3 1.07 15.77 9.59
C THR A 3 1.37 16.23 8.17
N LEU A 4 0.65 17.26 7.70
CA LEU A 4 0.87 17.89 6.40
C LEU A 4 1.23 19.36 6.62
N GLU A 5 2.37 19.79 6.06
CA GLU A 5 2.83 21.18 6.07
C GLU A 5 3.04 21.66 4.64
N LYS A 6 2.63 22.88 4.32
CA LYS A 6 2.90 23.51 3.02
C LYS A 6 3.97 24.59 3.15
N ARG A 7 5.02 24.52 2.35
CA ARG A 7 6.13 25.49 2.26
C ARG A 7 6.25 25.98 0.83
N GLY A 8 5.63 27.11 0.52
CA GLY A 8 5.52 27.58 -0.87
C GLY A 8 4.80 26.55 -1.73
N GLN A 9 5.50 26.00 -2.73
CA GLN A 9 5.01 24.97 -3.66
C GLN A 9 5.44 23.54 -3.24
N LEU A 10 5.86 23.35 -1.98
CA LEU A 10 6.20 22.04 -1.44
C LEU A 10 5.18 21.62 -0.39
N PHE A 11 4.67 20.40 -0.51
CA PHE A 11 3.89 19.72 0.52
C PHE A 11 4.79 18.72 1.24
N LEU A 12 4.96 18.89 2.55
CA LEU A 12 5.72 18.00 3.40
C LEU A 12 4.75 17.16 4.24
N LEU A 13 4.63 15.89 3.88
CA LEU A 13 3.86 14.89 4.62
C LEU A 13 4.81 14.11 5.53
N LYS A 14 4.62 14.23 6.84
CA LYS A 14 5.46 13.55 7.84
C LYS A 14 4.68 12.47 8.57
N LEU A 15 5.15 11.23 8.49
CA LEU A 15 4.67 10.12 9.30
C LEU A 15 5.16 10.32 10.75
N ALA A 16 4.20 10.33 11.68
CA ALA A 16 4.40 10.65 13.09
C ALA A 16 3.80 9.56 14.02
N GLY A 17 4.19 9.57 15.30
CA GLY A 17 3.73 8.60 16.30
C GLY A 17 4.88 7.84 16.96
N ASP A 18 4.73 6.51 17.03
CA ASP A 18 5.59 5.57 17.76
C ASP A 18 6.99 5.35 17.18
N GLY A 19 7.26 5.88 15.99
CA GLY A 19 8.54 5.71 15.29
C GLY A 19 8.66 4.40 14.49
N GLU A 20 7.62 3.56 14.48
CA GLU A 20 7.50 2.39 13.60
C GLU A 20 6.64 2.66 12.38
N HIS A 21 5.61 3.50 12.52
CA HIS A 21 4.73 3.92 11.42
C HIS A 21 4.13 2.74 10.64
N ARG A 22 3.56 1.79 11.40
CA ARG A 22 2.81 0.67 10.84
C ARG A 22 1.57 1.19 10.10
N LEU A 23 1.34 0.65 8.91
CA LEU A 23 0.25 0.97 8.01
C LEU A 23 -1.06 0.33 8.49
N ASN A 24 -1.49 0.70 9.70
CA ASN A 24 -2.82 0.38 10.21
C ASN A 24 -3.89 1.28 9.57
N PRO A 25 -5.19 0.93 9.71
CA PRO A 25 -6.27 1.71 9.11
C PRO A 25 -6.23 3.20 9.46
N THR A 26 -5.92 3.53 10.71
CA THR A 26 -5.84 4.92 11.19
C THR A 26 -4.74 5.72 10.50
N LEU A 27 -3.53 5.17 10.36
CA LEU A 27 -2.45 5.85 9.66
C LEU A 27 -2.76 5.98 8.16
N LEU A 28 -3.30 4.93 7.54
CA LEU A 28 -3.69 4.96 6.13
C LEU A 28 -4.74 6.04 5.86
N ASP A 29 -5.76 6.14 6.70
CA ASP A 29 -6.81 7.18 6.58
C ASP A 29 -6.26 8.58 6.79
N SER A 30 -5.31 8.75 7.73
CA SER A 30 -4.61 10.01 7.95
C SER A 30 -3.82 10.45 6.71
N ILE A 31 -3.13 9.53 6.03
CA ILE A 31 -2.37 9.83 4.82
C ILE A 31 -3.35 10.16 3.68
N THR A 32 -4.39 9.35 3.47
CA THR A 32 -5.42 9.59 2.45
C THR A 32 -6.09 10.95 2.62
N SER A 33 -6.36 11.35 3.86
CA SER A 33 -6.91 12.69 4.16
C SER A 33 -5.93 13.79 3.74
N ALA A 34 -4.64 13.65 4.03
CA ALA A 34 -3.61 14.59 3.59
C ALA A 34 -3.49 14.66 2.06
N ILE A 35 -3.53 13.52 1.36
CA ILE A 35 -3.54 13.47 -0.11
C ILE A 35 -4.79 14.16 -0.68
N THR A 36 -5.96 13.96 -0.06
CA THR A 36 -7.21 14.64 -0.44
C THR A 36 -7.10 16.17 -0.27
N GLN A 37 -6.49 16.61 0.83
CA GLN A 37 -6.22 18.03 1.08
C GLN A 37 -5.28 18.62 0.02
N ILE A 38 -4.20 17.90 -0.33
CA ILE A 38 -3.26 18.32 -1.39
C ILE A 38 -4.01 18.45 -2.71
N ARG A 39 -4.80 17.44 -3.11
CA ARG A 39 -5.55 17.45 -4.38
C ARG A 39 -6.53 18.63 -4.48
N SER A 40 -7.07 19.07 -3.34
CA SER A 40 -8.00 20.20 -3.27
C SER A 40 -7.30 21.57 -3.27
N ASP A 41 -5.97 21.60 -3.14
CA ASP A 41 -5.21 22.85 -3.17
C ASP A 41 -5.07 23.37 -4.62
N PRO A 42 -5.41 24.64 -4.90
CA PRO A 42 -5.35 25.21 -6.24
C PRO A 42 -3.96 25.20 -6.89
N SER A 43 -2.89 25.13 -6.10
CA SER A 43 -1.50 25.09 -6.58
C SER A 43 -0.93 23.68 -6.68
N SER A 44 -1.74 22.63 -6.45
CA SER A 44 -1.30 21.24 -6.43
C SER A 44 -0.57 20.85 -7.71
N SER A 45 -1.07 21.25 -8.88
CA SER A 45 -0.46 20.96 -10.18
C SER A 45 0.86 21.68 -10.47
N GLN A 46 1.28 22.58 -9.59
CA GLN A 46 2.54 23.32 -9.69
C GLN A 46 3.47 23.01 -8.52
N SER A 47 3.06 22.07 -7.65
CA SER A 47 3.73 21.76 -6.40
C SER A 47 4.48 20.43 -6.48
N VAL A 48 5.15 20.05 -5.40
CA VAL A 48 5.79 18.74 -5.20
C VAL A 48 5.41 18.19 -3.83
N LEU A 49 5.11 16.89 -3.75
CA LEU A 49 4.88 16.19 -2.49
C LEU A 49 6.18 15.53 -2.02
N ILE A 50 6.55 15.76 -0.77
CA ILE A 50 7.65 15.08 -0.08
C ILE A 50 7.07 14.33 1.11
N THR A 51 7.20 13.00 1.12
CA THR A 51 6.83 12.17 2.25
C THR A 51 8.07 11.77 3.04
N THR A 52 8.03 11.95 4.36
CA THR A 52 9.13 11.59 5.27
C THR A 52 8.61 11.04 6.60
N SER A 53 9.51 10.67 7.50
CA SER A 53 9.18 10.17 8.83
C SER A 53 10.23 10.57 9.87
N HIS A 54 9.97 10.24 11.14
CA HIS A 54 10.94 10.31 12.23
C HIS A 54 11.21 8.92 12.84
N GLY A 55 12.17 8.81 13.76
CA GLY A 55 12.42 7.54 14.45
C GLY A 55 13.15 6.50 13.58
N LYS A 56 12.96 5.23 13.89
CA LYS A 56 13.74 4.11 13.32
C LYS A 56 13.23 3.68 11.94
N PHE A 57 11.95 3.89 11.67
CA PHE A 57 11.31 3.45 10.44
C PHE A 57 10.82 4.63 9.61
N PHE A 58 11.07 4.57 8.30
CA PHE A 58 10.20 5.25 7.35
C PHE A 58 8.78 4.69 7.49
N SER A 59 8.64 3.38 7.29
CA SER A 59 7.44 2.63 7.65
C SER A 59 7.76 1.15 7.82
N ASN A 60 7.22 0.54 8.88
CA ASN A 60 7.37 -0.89 9.18
C ASN A 60 6.29 -1.76 8.51
N GLY A 61 5.71 -1.30 7.41
CA GLY A 61 4.71 -2.06 6.66
C GLY A 61 3.39 -2.24 7.41
N TYR A 62 2.64 -3.30 7.08
CA TYR A 62 1.36 -3.55 7.72
C TYR A 62 1.48 -3.82 9.22
N ASP A 63 0.41 -3.49 9.94
CA ASP A 63 0.30 -3.81 11.36
C ASP A 63 -0.09 -5.28 11.54
N LEU A 64 0.92 -6.16 11.59
CA LEU A 64 0.70 -7.61 11.67
C LEU A 64 0.03 -8.03 12.98
N ALA A 65 0.37 -7.39 14.11
CA ALA A 65 -0.26 -7.68 15.39
C ALA A 65 -1.77 -7.36 15.34
N LEU A 66 -2.14 -6.26 14.68
CA LEU A 66 -3.54 -5.92 14.47
C LEU A 66 -4.24 -6.93 13.54
N ALA A 67 -3.57 -7.35 12.46
CA ALA A 67 -4.10 -8.37 11.54
C ALA A 67 -4.26 -9.76 12.19
N GLU A 68 -3.39 -10.12 13.13
CA GLU A 68 -3.50 -11.34 13.93
C GLU A 68 -4.69 -11.28 14.89
N SER A 69 -4.95 -10.11 15.49
CA SER A 69 -6.08 -9.92 16.40
C SER A 69 -7.44 -9.94 15.70
N ASP A 70 -7.49 -9.47 14.45
CA ASP A 70 -8.68 -9.49 13.60
C ASP A 70 -8.26 -9.67 12.12
N PRO A 71 -8.41 -10.89 11.56
CA PRO A 71 -8.05 -11.18 10.17
C PRO A 71 -8.75 -10.30 9.13
N SER A 72 -9.92 -9.73 9.46
CA SER A 72 -10.64 -8.83 8.57
C SER A 72 -9.88 -7.52 8.33
N LEU A 73 -9.06 -7.10 9.31
CA LEU A 73 -8.24 -5.89 9.22
C LEU A 73 -7.10 -6.03 8.22
N ARG A 74 -6.61 -7.25 7.93
CA ARG A 74 -5.66 -7.47 6.84
C ARG A 74 -6.23 -7.05 5.49
N VAL A 75 -7.49 -7.41 5.22
CA VAL A 75 -8.20 -7.04 3.99
C VAL A 75 -8.44 -5.53 3.94
N VAL A 76 -8.81 -4.93 5.07
CA VAL A 76 -9.02 -3.48 5.17
C VAL A 76 -7.72 -2.71 4.91
N MET A 77 -6.60 -3.13 5.50
CA MET A 77 -5.30 -2.50 5.29
C MET A 77 -4.80 -2.66 3.83
N ASP A 78 -4.97 -3.83 3.22
CA ASP A 78 -4.64 -4.05 1.79
C ASP A 78 -5.47 -3.13 0.89
N SER A 79 -6.79 -3.09 1.08
CA SER A 79 -7.71 -2.24 0.31
C SER A 79 -7.39 -0.75 0.46
N LYS A 80 -7.11 -0.28 1.68
CA LYS A 80 -6.74 1.11 1.93
C LYS A 80 -5.39 1.46 1.31
N LEU A 81 -4.38 0.59 1.44
CA LEU A 81 -3.08 0.84 0.82
C LEU A 81 -3.17 0.84 -0.71
N ARG A 82 -3.88 -0.12 -1.32
CA ARG A 82 -4.15 -0.12 -2.78
C ARG A 82 -4.75 1.21 -3.24
N SER A 83 -5.76 1.70 -2.52
CA SER A 83 -6.42 2.96 -2.85
C SER A 83 -5.46 4.15 -2.73
N LEU A 84 -4.69 4.20 -1.64
CA LEU A 84 -3.66 5.23 -1.44
C LEU A 84 -2.58 5.21 -2.53
N VAL A 85 -2.12 4.02 -2.95
CA VAL A 85 -1.14 3.88 -4.03
C VAL A 85 -1.72 4.39 -5.36
N ALA A 86 -2.97 4.06 -5.67
CA ALA A 86 -3.65 4.60 -6.85
C ALA A 86 -3.79 6.13 -6.79
N ASP A 87 -4.07 6.69 -5.61
CA ASP A 87 -4.12 8.14 -5.40
C ASP A 87 -2.75 8.80 -5.64
N LEU A 88 -1.67 8.21 -5.11
CA LEU A 88 -0.30 8.71 -5.32
C LEU A 88 0.09 8.69 -6.80
N ILE A 89 -0.21 7.60 -7.51
CA ILE A 89 0.07 7.48 -8.95
C ILE A 89 -0.70 8.55 -9.75
N SER A 90 -1.93 8.86 -9.36
CA SER A 90 -2.80 9.84 -10.04
C SER A 90 -2.69 11.28 -9.55
N LEU A 91 -1.72 11.59 -8.68
CA LEU A 91 -1.50 12.98 -8.25
C LEU A 91 -1.03 13.85 -9.43
N PRO A 92 -1.51 15.09 -9.57
CA PRO A 92 -1.08 15.97 -10.65
C PRO A 92 0.27 16.63 -10.31
N MET A 93 1.22 15.92 -9.71
CA MET A 93 2.49 16.50 -9.24
C MET A 93 3.57 15.44 -9.03
N PRO A 94 4.86 15.82 -9.07
CA PRO A 94 5.94 14.96 -8.64
C PRO A 94 5.84 14.60 -7.16
N THR A 95 6.27 13.39 -6.82
CA THR A 95 6.29 12.88 -5.45
C THR A 95 7.66 12.31 -5.08
N ILE A 96 8.12 12.59 -3.85
CA ILE A 96 9.44 12.19 -3.34
C ILE A 96 9.27 11.47 -2.00
N ALA A 97 9.81 10.27 -1.87
CA ALA A 97 9.96 9.59 -0.58
C ALA A 97 11.35 9.89 0.00
N ALA A 98 11.40 10.65 1.09
CA ALA A 98 12.60 10.85 1.90
C ALA A 98 12.66 9.79 3.01
N VAL A 99 13.30 8.66 2.69
CA VAL A 99 13.43 7.48 3.55
C VAL A 99 14.49 7.71 4.63
N THR A 100 14.02 8.12 5.81
CA THR A 100 14.82 8.48 7.00
C THR A 100 15.09 7.32 7.96
N GLY A 101 14.62 6.12 7.63
CA GLY A 101 14.77 4.90 8.42
C GLY A 101 14.47 3.65 7.59
N HIS A 102 14.19 2.50 8.23
CA HIS A 102 13.82 1.29 7.48
C HIS A 102 12.48 1.44 6.77
N ALA A 103 12.38 0.90 5.56
CA ALA A 103 11.12 0.70 4.84
C ALA A 103 10.95 -0.80 4.58
N SER A 104 10.02 -1.43 5.30
CA SER A 104 9.82 -2.89 5.30
C SER A 104 8.52 -3.26 4.60
N ALA A 105 8.55 -4.25 3.72
CA ALA A 105 7.37 -4.85 3.08
C ALA A 105 6.44 -3.78 2.46
N ALA A 106 5.22 -3.64 2.97
CA ALA A 106 4.28 -2.60 2.54
C ALA A 106 4.82 -1.16 2.69
N GLY A 107 5.78 -0.93 3.61
CA GLY A 107 6.50 0.33 3.76
C GLY A 107 7.50 0.60 2.62
N LEU A 108 8.16 -0.45 2.10
CA LEU A 108 8.95 -0.37 0.87
C LEU A 108 8.04 -0.06 -0.33
N VAL A 109 6.89 -0.72 -0.42
CA VAL A 109 5.88 -0.44 -1.46
C VAL A 109 5.37 0.99 -1.39
N LEU A 110 5.11 1.53 -0.18
CA LEU A 110 4.75 2.94 0.00
C LEU A 110 5.85 3.88 -0.51
N ALA A 111 7.12 3.60 -0.20
CA ALA A 111 8.25 4.39 -0.70
C ALA A 111 8.32 4.33 -2.24
N MET A 112 8.25 3.14 -2.83
CA MET A 112 8.31 2.94 -4.28
C MET A 112 7.10 3.50 -5.05
N SER A 113 5.98 3.74 -4.36
CA SER A 113 4.82 4.44 -4.93
C SER A 113 5.09 5.92 -5.23
N HIS A 114 6.19 6.47 -4.71
CA HIS A 114 6.66 7.81 -5.07
C HIS A 114 7.50 7.76 -6.35
N ASP A 115 7.71 8.91 -6.98
CA ASP A 115 8.51 8.98 -8.20
C ASP A 115 9.98 8.77 -7.89
N TYR A 116 10.46 9.50 -6.88
CA TYR A 116 11.84 9.49 -6.42
C TYR A 116 11.95 8.94 -5.00
N VAL A 117 12.96 8.11 -4.75
CA VAL A 117 13.30 7.55 -3.44
C VAL A 117 14.68 8.04 -3.04
N LEU A 118 14.73 8.89 -2.01
CA LEU A 118 15.95 9.39 -1.40
C LEU A 118 16.14 8.70 -0.07
N MET A 119 17.34 8.19 0.20
CA MET A 119 17.58 7.36 1.39
C MET A 119 18.78 7.83 2.19
N ARG A 120 18.68 7.83 3.52
CA ARG A 120 19.84 8.05 4.37
C ARG A 120 20.82 6.86 4.28
N ARG A 121 22.11 7.13 4.37
CA ARG A 121 23.20 6.16 4.16
C ARG A 121 23.71 5.55 5.46
N ASP A 122 23.73 6.32 6.54
CA ASP A 122 24.27 5.90 7.83
C ASP A 122 23.41 4.85 8.55
N ARG A 123 22.14 4.70 8.20
CA ARG A 123 21.22 3.71 8.79
C ARG A 123 19.97 3.46 7.95
N GLY A 124 19.48 2.23 7.93
CA GLY A 124 18.19 1.91 7.35
C GLY A 124 18.33 0.86 6.26
N PHE A 125 17.24 0.17 5.97
CA PHE A 125 17.17 -0.85 4.94
C PHE A 125 15.86 -0.72 4.18
N LEU A 126 15.91 -1.00 2.88
CA LEU A 126 14.75 -1.33 2.06
C LEU A 126 14.69 -2.85 1.96
N TYR A 127 13.58 -3.49 2.32
CA TYR A 127 13.47 -4.95 2.24
C TYR A 127 12.03 -5.45 2.25
N MET A 128 11.86 -6.66 1.74
CA MET A 128 10.65 -7.48 1.92
C MET A 128 10.88 -8.38 3.14
N SER A 129 9.89 -8.53 4.01
CA SER A 129 9.97 -9.41 5.19
C SER A 129 9.23 -10.73 4.98
N GLU A 130 8.54 -10.87 3.85
CA GLU A 130 7.53 -11.90 3.59
C GLU A 130 8.08 -13.32 3.60
N LEU A 131 9.33 -13.54 3.16
CA LEU A 131 9.97 -14.87 3.29
C LEU A 131 10.27 -15.23 4.74
N ASP A 132 10.68 -14.26 5.56
CA ASP A 132 11.00 -14.49 6.97
C ASP A 132 9.75 -14.78 7.81
N ILE A 133 8.59 -14.29 7.37
CA ILE A 133 7.29 -14.44 8.07
C ILE A 133 6.33 -15.39 7.33
N GLU A 134 6.82 -16.13 6.34
CA GLU A 134 6.08 -17.14 5.58
C GLU A 134 4.79 -16.64 4.92
N LEU A 135 4.82 -15.40 4.40
CA LEU A 135 3.70 -14.81 3.66
C LEU A 135 4.02 -14.70 2.18
N VAL A 136 2.99 -14.86 1.35
CA VAL A 136 3.06 -14.54 -0.07
C VAL A 136 2.58 -13.12 -0.28
N ILE A 137 3.34 -12.33 -1.04
CA ILE A 137 2.95 -10.96 -1.38
C ILE A 137 1.73 -10.94 -2.32
N PRO A 138 0.87 -9.92 -2.24
CA PRO A 138 -0.19 -9.71 -3.22
C PRO A 138 0.38 -9.50 -4.64
N PRO A 139 -0.34 -9.88 -5.72
CA PRO A 139 0.12 -9.68 -7.10
C PRO A 139 0.44 -8.23 -7.44
N TRP A 140 -0.26 -7.28 -6.83
CA TRP A 140 -0.06 -5.85 -7.08
C TRP A 140 1.26 -5.33 -6.47
N PHE A 141 1.76 -5.93 -5.37
CA PHE A 141 3.13 -5.67 -4.89
C PHE A 141 4.14 -6.10 -5.95
N ALA A 142 3.97 -7.31 -6.50
CA ALA A 142 4.86 -7.82 -7.55
C ALA A 142 4.80 -6.93 -8.81
N ALA A 143 3.63 -6.42 -9.18
CA ALA A 143 3.49 -5.45 -10.27
C ALA A 143 4.26 -4.16 -9.99
N MET A 144 4.14 -3.59 -8.79
CA MET A 144 4.90 -2.41 -8.37
C MET A 144 6.42 -2.65 -8.45
N ILE A 145 6.89 -3.75 -7.84
CA ILE A 145 8.31 -4.11 -7.82
C ILE A 145 8.85 -4.32 -9.25
N ARG A 146 8.09 -5.00 -10.12
CA ARG A 146 8.47 -5.19 -11.53
C ARG A 146 8.63 -3.86 -12.27
N MET A 147 7.78 -2.89 -11.99
CA MET A 147 7.83 -1.58 -12.66
C MET A 147 8.91 -0.67 -12.11
N LYS A 148 9.16 -0.71 -10.79
CA LYS A 148 10.10 0.21 -10.11
C LYS A 148 11.53 -0.32 -10.05
N ILE A 149 11.74 -1.64 -10.19
CA ILE A 149 13.07 -2.25 -10.18
C ILE A 149 13.37 -2.87 -11.55
N GLY A 150 14.13 -2.14 -12.38
CA GLY A 150 14.41 -2.56 -13.76
C GLY A 150 15.22 -3.87 -13.84
N SER A 151 16.22 -4.04 -12.98
CA SER A 151 17.10 -5.20 -13.00
C SER A 151 16.39 -6.48 -12.56
N PRO A 152 16.35 -7.55 -13.39
CA PRO A 152 15.80 -8.84 -12.97
C PRO A 152 16.55 -9.45 -11.78
N ALA A 153 17.87 -9.26 -11.72
CA ALA A 153 18.68 -9.73 -10.60
C ALA A 153 18.28 -9.01 -9.30
N ALA A 154 18.17 -7.67 -9.35
CA ALA A 154 17.74 -6.89 -8.21
C ALA A 154 16.34 -7.28 -7.71
N ARG A 155 15.41 -7.57 -8.63
CA ARG A 155 14.07 -8.08 -8.29
C ARG A 155 14.13 -9.41 -7.55
N ARG A 156 14.94 -10.35 -8.03
CA ARG A 156 15.14 -11.65 -7.35
C ARG A 156 15.73 -11.45 -5.97
N ASP A 157 16.74 -10.59 -5.83
CA ASP A 157 17.40 -10.39 -4.54
C ASP A 157 16.44 -9.71 -3.53
N VAL A 158 15.62 -8.74 -3.97
CA VAL A 158 14.59 -8.13 -3.09
C VAL A 158 13.47 -9.11 -2.73
N MET A 159 12.97 -9.91 -3.69
CA MET A 159 11.74 -10.70 -3.51
C MET A 159 11.97 -12.14 -3.05
N LEU A 160 13.05 -12.77 -3.51
CA LEU A 160 13.29 -14.21 -3.37
C LEU A 160 14.47 -14.53 -2.44
N THR A 161 15.22 -13.53 -1.98
CA THR A 161 16.22 -13.70 -0.92
C THR A 161 15.99 -12.79 0.30
N ALA A 162 14.95 -11.94 0.26
CA ALA A 162 14.64 -10.96 1.30
C ALA A 162 15.85 -10.08 1.67
N GLU A 163 16.65 -9.69 0.68
CA GLU A 163 17.85 -8.89 0.93
C GLU A 163 17.52 -7.57 1.63
N LYS A 164 18.29 -7.24 2.67
CA LYS A 164 18.26 -5.94 3.34
C LYS A 164 19.15 -4.95 2.60
N VAL A 165 18.52 -4.16 1.72
CA VAL A 165 19.21 -3.24 0.81
C VAL A 165 19.57 -1.95 1.53
N THR A 166 20.87 -1.61 1.59
CA THR A 166 21.37 -0.30 2.08
C THR A 166 21.14 0.80 1.05
N ALA A 167 21.41 2.06 1.40
CA ALA A 167 21.27 3.16 0.45
C ALA A 167 22.25 3.05 -0.73
N GLU A 168 23.49 2.64 -0.50
CA GLU A 168 24.50 2.42 -1.55
C GLU A 168 24.09 1.27 -2.45
N ARG A 169 23.68 0.14 -1.86
CA ARG A 169 23.21 -1.00 -2.63
C ARG A 169 21.95 -0.65 -3.42
N GLY A 170 21.06 0.16 -2.85
CA GLY A 170 19.86 0.68 -3.51
C GLY A 170 20.17 1.58 -4.70
N LEU A 171 21.24 2.38 -4.65
CA LEU A 171 21.73 3.16 -5.79
C LEU A 171 22.23 2.25 -6.91
N GLU A 172 23.03 1.23 -6.58
CA GLU A 172 23.51 0.24 -7.56
C GLU A 172 22.38 -0.53 -8.23
N MET A 173 21.33 -0.87 -7.47
CA MET A 173 20.15 -1.58 -7.97
C MET A 173 19.19 -0.68 -8.76
N GLY A 174 19.35 0.64 -8.68
CA GLY A 174 18.42 1.62 -9.26
C GLY A 174 17.09 1.74 -8.52
N ILE A 175 17.05 1.42 -7.22
CA ILE A 175 15.87 1.53 -6.34
C ILE A 175 15.87 2.88 -5.62
N VAL A 176 17.05 3.40 -5.29
CA VAL A 176 17.28 4.69 -4.63
C VAL A 176 17.86 5.64 -5.67
N ASP A 177 17.31 6.85 -5.77
CA ASP A 177 17.77 7.87 -6.72
C ASP A 177 18.95 8.68 -6.17
N SER A 178 19.00 8.90 -4.86
CA SER A 178 20.08 9.62 -4.19
C SER A 178 20.20 9.25 -2.71
N SER A 179 21.42 9.28 -2.17
CA SER A 179 21.68 8.96 -0.77
C SER A 179 22.40 10.09 -0.02
N TYR A 180 22.08 10.24 1.27
CA TYR A 180 22.58 11.32 2.12
C TYR A 180 23.11 10.80 3.46
N GLY A 181 23.98 11.55 4.14
CA GLY A 181 24.70 11.07 5.31
C GLY A 181 23.85 10.87 6.56
N SER A 182 22.68 11.53 6.66
CA SER A 182 21.79 11.42 7.82
C SER A 182 20.32 11.59 7.43
N ALA A 183 19.40 11.29 8.35
CA ALA A 183 17.97 11.54 8.14
C ALA A 183 17.65 13.02 7.84
N ALA A 184 18.32 13.95 8.52
CA ALA A 184 18.10 15.38 8.29
C ALA A 184 18.56 15.79 6.89
N GLU A 185 19.75 15.34 6.47
CA GLU A 185 20.27 15.60 5.13
C GLU A 185 19.41 14.96 4.04
N THR A 186 18.81 13.78 4.29
CA THR A 186 17.88 13.16 3.33
C THR A 186 16.64 14.02 3.11
N VAL A 187 16.07 14.59 4.17
CA VAL A 187 14.92 15.50 4.05
C VAL A 187 15.32 16.79 3.35
N GLU A 188 16.49 17.36 3.68
CA GLU A 188 17.02 18.54 3.00
C GLU A 188 17.26 18.29 1.51
N GLY A 189 17.81 17.12 1.16
CA GLY A 189 17.99 16.68 -0.22
C GLY A 189 16.67 16.56 -0.98
N ALA A 190 15.64 16.00 -0.35
CA ALA A 190 14.30 15.92 -0.94
C ALA A 190 13.67 17.30 -1.14
N VAL A 191 13.88 18.24 -0.21
CA VAL A 191 13.45 19.63 -0.37
C VAL A 191 14.17 20.28 -1.55
N LYS A 192 15.50 20.15 -1.66
CA LYS A 192 16.28 20.68 -2.79
C LYS A 192 15.79 20.13 -4.13
N LEU A 193 15.59 18.82 -4.23
CA LEU A 193 15.03 18.19 -5.44
C LEU A 193 13.62 18.71 -5.73
N GLY A 194 12.78 18.87 -4.71
CA GLY A 194 11.45 19.45 -4.87
C GLY A 194 11.49 20.88 -5.41
N GLU A 195 12.37 21.73 -4.90
CA GLU A 195 12.55 23.11 -5.39
C GLU A 195 13.06 23.14 -6.84
N GLU A 196 13.95 22.23 -7.22
CA GLU A 196 14.42 22.09 -8.60
C GLU A 196 13.29 21.67 -9.55
N LEU A 197 12.47 20.70 -9.15
CA LEU A 197 11.30 20.24 -9.92
C LEU A 197 10.26 21.36 -10.09
N VAL A 198 10.00 22.13 -9.03
CA VAL A 198 9.14 23.32 -9.08
C VAL A 198 9.72 24.35 -10.05
N ARG A 199 11.03 24.64 -9.97
CA ARG A 199 11.70 25.63 -10.83
C ARG A 199 11.67 25.24 -12.30
N ARG A 200 11.67 23.95 -12.61
CA ARG A 200 11.53 23.44 -13.98
C ARG A 200 10.17 23.81 -14.60
N GLY A 201 9.14 24.07 -13.79
CA GLY A 201 7.85 24.59 -14.25
C GLY A 201 7.06 23.63 -15.13
N VAL A 202 7.18 22.32 -14.89
CA VAL A 202 6.41 21.30 -15.62
C VAL A 202 4.94 21.38 -15.21
N ASP A 203 4.03 21.29 -16.18
CA ASP A 203 2.61 21.13 -15.90
C ASP A 203 2.36 19.79 -15.17
N GLY A 204 1.90 19.86 -13.93
CA GLY A 204 1.70 18.70 -13.10
C GLY A 204 0.61 17.74 -13.58
N HIS A 205 -0.39 18.21 -14.34
CA HIS A 205 -1.37 17.31 -14.97
C HIS A 205 -0.72 16.48 -16.08
N VAL A 206 0.15 17.08 -16.88
CA VAL A 206 0.92 16.36 -17.89
C VAL A 206 1.88 15.37 -17.24
N TYR A 207 2.58 15.79 -16.19
CA TYR A 207 3.46 14.92 -15.42
C TYR A 207 2.69 13.72 -14.83
N GLY A 208 1.55 13.97 -14.17
CA GLY A 208 0.68 12.93 -13.62
C GLY A 208 0.19 11.96 -14.68
N GLY A 209 -0.28 12.46 -15.83
CA GLY A 209 -0.71 11.61 -16.95
C GLY A 209 0.41 10.74 -17.53
N MET A 210 1.64 11.26 -17.62
CA MET A 210 2.80 10.46 -18.03
C MET A 210 3.13 9.37 -17.01
N ARG A 211 3.03 9.68 -15.71
CA ARG A 211 3.22 8.68 -14.64
C ARG A 211 2.14 7.61 -14.66
N GLU A 212 0.88 7.97 -14.85
CA GLU A 212 -0.22 7.01 -14.99
C GLU A 212 0.00 6.09 -16.19
N ALA A 213 0.47 6.63 -17.33
CA ALA A 213 0.81 5.84 -18.50
C ALA A 213 1.95 4.85 -18.21
N LEU A 214 3.00 5.29 -17.51
CA LEU A 214 4.13 4.46 -17.11
C LEU A 214 3.72 3.34 -16.15
N LEU A 215 2.85 3.65 -15.17
CA LEU A 215 2.43 2.74 -14.10
C LEU A 215 1.07 2.09 -14.38
N LYS A 216 0.59 2.14 -15.63
CA LYS A 216 -0.72 1.62 -16.03
C LYS A 216 -0.93 0.16 -15.63
N GLN A 217 0.10 -0.67 -15.72
CA GLN A 217 0.01 -2.08 -15.30
C GLN A 217 -0.23 -2.21 -13.80
N VAL A 218 0.39 -1.35 -12.97
CA VAL A 218 0.17 -1.35 -11.51
C VAL A 218 -1.28 -0.97 -11.21
N LEU A 219 -1.78 0.11 -11.81
CA LEU A 219 -3.18 0.54 -11.68
C LEU A 219 -4.16 -0.56 -12.13
N HIS A 220 -3.85 -1.22 -13.24
CA HIS A 220 -4.64 -2.35 -13.72
C HIS A 220 -4.64 -3.49 -12.71
N THR A 221 -3.50 -3.93 -12.18
CA THR A 221 -3.45 -5.00 -11.17
C THR A 221 -4.10 -4.60 -9.84
N ILE A 222 -4.08 -3.31 -9.48
CA ILE A 222 -4.81 -2.81 -8.29
C ILE A 222 -6.32 -2.90 -8.49
N GLY A 223 -6.82 -2.48 -9.67
CA GLY A 223 -8.26 -2.45 -10.00
C GLY A 223 -8.85 -3.78 -10.45
N SER A 224 -8.02 -4.65 -11.03
CA SER A 224 -8.35 -6.05 -11.27
C SER A 224 -8.43 -6.73 -9.91
N ASN A 225 -9.65 -7.02 -9.47
CA ASN A 225 -9.91 -7.96 -8.39
C ASN A 225 -9.56 -9.38 -8.84
N GLU A 226 -8.32 -9.60 -9.29
CA GLU A 226 -7.76 -10.93 -9.25
C GLU A 226 -7.59 -11.27 -7.78
N SER A 227 -8.61 -11.96 -7.29
CA SER A 227 -8.49 -13.16 -6.48
C SER A 227 -7.31 -14.00 -6.98
N ALA A 228 -6.08 -13.55 -6.75
CA ALA A 228 -4.99 -14.48 -6.64
C ALA A 228 -5.32 -15.31 -5.41
N SER A 229 -5.97 -16.43 -5.71
CA SER A 229 -6.13 -17.63 -4.93
C SER A 229 -5.00 -17.72 -3.91
N ASN A 230 -5.22 -17.13 -2.73
CA ASN A 230 -4.60 -17.60 -1.52
C ASN A 230 -5.28 -18.95 -1.27
N ARG A 231 -4.74 -20.00 -1.89
CA ARG A 231 -4.85 -21.35 -1.35
C ARG A 231 -4.08 -21.37 -0.03
N MET A 232 -4.61 -20.68 0.96
CA MET A 232 -4.39 -21.03 2.36
C MET A 232 -5.14 -22.34 2.56
N ARG A 233 -4.42 -23.38 2.98
CA ARG A 233 -5.04 -24.64 3.41
C ARG A 233 -6.08 -24.34 4.49
N ASN A 234 -7.28 -24.83 4.23
CA ASN A 234 -8.50 -24.54 4.95
C ASN A 234 -8.56 -25.37 6.25
N SER A 235 -9.02 -24.77 7.34
CA SER A 235 -9.62 -25.50 8.47
C SER A 235 -10.67 -24.60 9.10
N GLY A 236 -11.95 -24.92 8.88
CA GLY A 236 -13.11 -24.33 9.58
C GLY A 236 -13.74 -23.08 8.92
N SER A 237 -14.15 -23.17 7.65
CA SER A 237 -14.63 -22.06 6.82
C SER A 237 -15.82 -21.27 7.40
N LYS A 238 -15.52 -20.05 7.89
CA LYS A 238 -16.46 -18.93 8.00
C LYS A 238 -16.41 -18.14 6.70
N LEU A 239 -17.55 -17.97 6.00
CA LEU A 239 -17.62 -17.07 4.85
C LEU A 239 -17.77 -15.62 5.32
N TYR A 240 -16.89 -14.76 4.80
CA TYR A 240 -16.94 -13.32 5.02
C TYR A 240 -17.27 -12.62 3.70
N TYR A 241 -18.30 -11.79 3.72
CA TYR A 241 -18.72 -10.97 2.59
C TYR A 241 -18.16 -9.57 2.74
N VAL A 242 -17.38 -9.12 1.76
CA VAL A 242 -16.90 -7.74 1.69
C VAL A 242 -17.84 -6.94 0.79
N LEU A 243 -18.61 -6.04 1.39
CA LEU A 243 -19.55 -5.16 0.72
C LEU A 243 -18.91 -3.78 0.60
N LYS A 244 -18.64 -3.33 -0.63
CA LYS A 244 -18.13 -1.98 -0.89
C LYS A 244 -19.25 -1.11 -1.46
N ASN A 245 -19.55 0.00 -0.80
CA ASN A 245 -20.43 1.02 -1.34
C ASN A 245 -19.65 1.85 -2.36
N SER A 246 -20.06 1.79 -3.63
CA SER A 246 -19.39 2.49 -4.73
C SER A 246 -19.55 4.00 -4.70
N VAL A 247 -20.51 4.53 -3.93
CA VAL A 247 -20.83 5.97 -3.88
C VAL A 247 -20.07 6.68 -2.77
N ILE A 248 -20.00 6.07 -1.58
CA ILE A 248 -19.36 6.67 -0.39
C ILE A 248 -18.02 6.02 -0.02
N GLY A 249 -17.61 4.96 -0.74
CA GLY A 249 -16.34 4.26 -0.50
C GLY A 249 -16.30 3.38 0.75
N GLU A 250 -17.37 3.36 1.55
CA GLU A 250 -17.47 2.52 2.75
C GLU A 250 -17.35 1.03 2.41
N THR A 251 -16.61 0.30 3.25
CA THR A 251 -16.45 -1.15 3.13
C THR A 251 -16.92 -1.81 4.41
N VAL A 252 -17.86 -2.75 4.30
CA VAL A 252 -18.43 -3.50 5.42
C VAL A 252 -18.13 -4.98 5.22
N ILE A 253 -17.63 -5.65 6.27
CA ILE A 253 -17.40 -7.09 6.26
C ILE A 253 -18.52 -7.76 7.06
N LYS A 254 -19.32 -8.61 6.41
CA LYS A 254 -20.39 -9.38 7.06
C LYS A 254 -20.04 -10.85 7.14
N HIS A 255 -20.21 -11.41 8.33
CA HIS A 255 -20.22 -12.85 8.52
C HIS A 255 -21.66 -13.34 8.34
N LEU A 256 -21.91 -14.16 7.32
CA LEU A 256 -23.21 -14.79 7.09
C LEU A 256 -23.06 -16.31 7.21
N LYS A 257 -24.00 -16.95 7.89
CA LYS A 257 -24.15 -18.41 7.80
C LYS A 257 -24.76 -18.76 6.45
N LYS A 258 -24.52 -19.98 5.97
CA LYS A 258 -25.01 -20.49 4.67
C LYS A 258 -26.53 -20.29 4.49
N GLU A 259 -27.32 -20.50 5.54
CA GLU A 259 -28.77 -20.32 5.55
C GLU A 259 -29.23 -18.86 5.37
N GLN A 260 -28.33 -17.89 5.62
CA GLN A 260 -28.62 -16.47 5.58
C GLN A 260 -28.27 -15.84 4.21
N GLU A 261 -27.63 -16.59 3.32
CA GLU A 261 -27.18 -16.11 2.00
C GLU A 261 -28.35 -15.80 1.07
N ASP A 262 -29.44 -16.57 1.14
CA ASP A 262 -30.61 -16.41 0.27
C ASP A 262 -31.53 -15.25 0.71
N ASN A 263 -31.30 -14.68 1.89
CA ASN A 263 -32.09 -13.56 2.39
C ASN A 263 -31.55 -12.23 1.85
N ALA A 264 -32.21 -11.70 0.82
CA ALA A 264 -31.89 -10.40 0.22
C ALA A 264 -31.88 -9.23 1.23
N GLU A 265 -32.57 -9.33 2.37
CA GLU A 265 -32.51 -8.30 3.43
C GLU A 265 -31.13 -8.13 4.05
N ASN A 266 -30.33 -9.21 4.09
CA ASN A 266 -28.97 -9.16 4.63
C ASN A 266 -28.03 -8.27 3.79
N PHE A 267 -28.45 -7.89 2.59
CA PHE A 267 -27.69 -7.08 1.64
C PHE A 267 -28.32 -5.69 1.39
N LYS A 268 -29.41 -5.34 2.10
CA LYS A 268 -30.14 -4.05 1.95
C LYS A 268 -29.34 -2.79 2.31
N PHE A 269 -28.18 -2.92 2.94
CA PHE A 269 -27.31 -1.77 3.28
C PHE A 269 -26.77 -1.04 2.02
N CYS A 270 -26.95 -1.61 0.82
CA CYS A 270 -26.46 -1.07 -0.44
C CYS A 270 -27.53 -0.41 -1.32
N THR A 271 -28.78 -0.26 -0.88
CA THR A 271 -29.83 0.42 -1.67
C THR A 271 -30.18 1.77 -1.06
N GLY A 272 -29.48 2.82 -1.48
CA GLY A 272 -29.78 4.21 -1.17
C GLY A 272 -29.85 5.04 -2.46
N PHE A 273 -31.07 5.44 -2.83
CA PHE A 273 -31.49 6.46 -3.80
C PHE A 273 -30.68 6.65 -5.11
N GLY A 274 -31.28 6.20 -6.21
CA GLY A 274 -31.22 6.89 -7.50
C GLY A 274 -29.97 6.66 -8.36
N GLY A 275 -29.86 5.48 -8.96
CA GLY A 275 -28.91 5.21 -10.04
C GLY A 275 -28.62 3.72 -10.16
N ILE A 276 -28.69 3.17 -11.37
CA ILE A 276 -28.39 1.76 -11.65
C ILE A 276 -26.91 1.50 -11.31
N GLY A 277 -26.65 0.91 -10.14
CA GLY A 277 -25.30 0.60 -9.64
C GLY A 277 -25.17 -0.89 -9.36
N GLY A 278 -24.29 -1.56 -10.09
CA GLY A 278 -24.06 -3.00 -9.99
C GLY A 278 -23.60 -3.41 -8.58
N ILE A 279 -24.28 -4.39 -8.01
CA ILE A 279 -23.84 -5.12 -6.82
C ILE A 279 -22.64 -5.97 -7.23
N LEU A 280 -21.45 -5.63 -6.77
CA LEU A 280 -20.29 -6.51 -6.87
C LEU A 280 -20.37 -7.58 -5.76
N ARG A 281 -20.83 -8.77 -6.15
CA ARG A 281 -20.86 -9.96 -5.29
C ARG A 281 -19.51 -10.68 -5.39
N TYR A 282 -18.77 -10.79 -4.30
CA TYR A 282 -17.60 -11.67 -4.23
C TYR A 282 -17.93 -12.84 -3.32
N GLN A 283 -17.95 -14.05 -3.90
CA GLN A 283 -17.99 -15.30 -3.16
C GLN A 283 -16.55 -15.80 -3.08
N LEU A 284 -15.98 -15.86 -1.88
CA LEU A 284 -14.71 -16.54 -1.64
C LEU A 284 -15.02 -18.04 -1.51
N ASP A 285 -14.66 -18.82 -2.54
CA ASP A 285 -14.80 -20.29 -2.54
C ASP A 285 -13.52 -20.92 -1.96
N MET A 286 -13.68 -21.68 -0.88
CA MET A 286 -12.58 -22.36 -0.18
C MET A 286 -12.59 -23.89 -0.37
N ASN A 287 -13.30 -24.42 -1.38
CA ASN A 287 -13.27 -25.86 -1.72
C ASN A 287 -11.93 -26.35 -2.31
N ALA A 288 -10.82 -25.66 -2.06
CA ALA A 288 -9.52 -25.98 -2.66
C ALA A 288 -8.65 -26.97 -1.85
N PHE A 289 -9.19 -27.60 -0.81
CA PHE A 289 -8.56 -28.75 -0.14
C PHE A 289 -9.65 -29.62 0.51
N ASP A 290 -10.11 -30.62 -0.23
CA ASP A 290 -10.61 -31.85 0.35
C ASP A 290 -9.54 -32.93 0.18
N GLU A 291 -9.61 -33.88 1.12
CA GLU A 291 -9.01 -35.22 1.18
C GLU A 291 -7.92 -35.46 2.24
N ASP A 292 -8.29 -36.45 3.05
CA ASP A 292 -7.55 -37.30 3.98
C ASP A 292 -7.27 -36.78 5.39
N LEU A 293 -8.16 -37.17 6.32
CA LEU A 293 -7.76 -38.02 7.45
C LEU A 293 -8.96 -38.84 7.94
N ASP A 294 -8.91 -40.12 7.59
CA ASP A 294 -9.71 -41.20 8.13
C ASP A 294 -9.36 -41.51 9.60
N VAL A 295 -10.42 -41.83 10.37
CA VAL A 295 -10.52 -42.80 11.48
C VAL A 295 -9.87 -42.45 12.84
N TYR A 296 -10.69 -42.31 13.88
CA TYR A 296 -11.01 -43.39 14.84
C TYR A 296 -12.31 -43.09 15.60
N ASP A 297 -13.28 -44.00 15.45
CA ASP A 297 -14.36 -44.23 16.40
C ASP A 297 -13.80 -44.55 17.79
N ASP A 298 -14.47 -44.08 18.84
CA ASP A 298 -14.76 -44.96 19.97
C ASP A 298 -16.09 -44.57 20.63
N GLU A 299 -16.98 -45.54 20.70
CA GLU A 299 -18.23 -45.53 21.46
C GLU A 299 -17.89 -45.52 22.96
N SER A 300 -18.72 -44.89 23.80
CA SER A 300 -19.41 -45.51 24.95
C SER A 300 -19.88 -44.49 26.01
N ASP A 301 -21.13 -44.73 26.42
CA ASP A 301 -21.94 -44.23 27.55
C ASP A 301 -22.57 -42.83 27.48
#